data_AF-A0A7X6NYB2-F1
#
_entry.id   AF-A0A7X6NYB2-F1
#
_cell.length_a   1.000
_cell.length_b   1.000
_cell.length_c   1.000
_cell.angle_alpha   90.00
_cell.angle_beta   90.00
_cell.angle_gamma   90.00
#
_symmetry.space_group_name_H-M   'P 1'
#
loop_
_entity.id
_entity.type
_entity.pdbx_description
1 polymer ?
#
loop_
_entity_poly.entity_id
_entity_poly.type
_entity_poly.pdbx_seq_one_letter_code
_entity_poly.pdbx_strand_id
1 'polypeptide(L)' 'MNNRGQALVEYLLIIIIISTIAITVIGFFANQIRDTVTEVSCSLTNGEYIPGEKPGEGKCEK' A
#
# COMPACT_ATOMS: atom_id res chain seq x y z
N MET A 1 -20.32 29.83 -24.03
CA MET A 1 -19.80 28.75 -23.17
C MET A 1 -18.50 28.25 -23.78
N ASN A 2 -17.37 28.41 -23.07
CA ASN A 2 -16.03 28.11 -23.57
C ASN A 2 -15.63 26.69 -23.17
N ASN A 3 -15.72 25.73 -24.10
CA ASN A 3 -15.54 24.29 -23.83
C ASN A 3 -14.08 23.81 -23.98
N ARG A 4 -13.11 24.72 -24.18
CA ARG A 4 -11.72 24.35 -24.56
C ARG A 4 -10.78 24.01 -23.39
N GLY A 5 -11.21 24.18 -22.14
CA GLY A 5 -10.42 23.82 -20.95
C GLY A 5 -11.10 22.82 -20.01
N GLN A 6 -12.40 22.57 -20.19
CA GLN A 6 -13.19 21.79 -19.25
C GLN A 6 -12.87 20.28 -19.33
N ALA A 7 -12.60 19.77 -20.53
CA ALA A 7 -12.23 18.36 -20.74
C ALA A 7 -10.93 17.99 -19.99
N LEU A 8 -9.92 18.87 -19.98
CA LEU A 8 -8.65 18.61 -19.29
C LEU A 8 -8.82 18.56 -17.76
N VAL A 9 -9.66 19.43 -17.21
CA VAL A 9 -9.95 19.47 -15.77
C VAL A 9 -10.71 18.23 -15.32
N GLU A 10 -11.65 17.74 -16.14
CA GLU A 10 -12.43 16.54 -15.84
C GLU A 10 -11.54 15.28 -15.74
N TYR A 11 -10.61 15.09 -16.68
CA TYR A 11 -9.65 13.97 -16.62
C TYR A 11 -8.76 14.03 -15.37
N LEU A 12 -8.25 15.22 -15.02
CA LEU A 12 -7.43 15.41 -13.83
C LEU A 12 -8.18 15.07 -12.55
N LEU A 13 -9.44 15.49 -12.44
CA LEU A 13 -10.29 15.17 -11.28
C LEU A 13 -10.48 13.65 -11.13
N ILE A 14 -10.73 12.93 -12.22
CA ILE A 14 -10.88 11.47 -12.19
C ILE A 14 -9.57 10.81 -11.72
N ILE A 15 -8.41 11.25 -12.22
CA ILE A 15 -7.10 10.70 -11.82
C ILE A 15 -6.86 10.92 -10.31
N ILE A 16 -7.16 12.10 -9.79
CA ILE A 16 -7.01 12.40 -8.36
C ILE A 16 -7.94 11.50 -7.52
N ILE A 17 -9.18 11.31 -7.96
CA ILE A 17 -10.13 10.45 -7.26
C ILE A 17 -9.67 8.99 -7.26
N ILE A 18 -9.27 8.46 -8.42
CA ILE A 18 -8.82 7.06 -8.52
C ILE A 18 -7.51 6.84 -7.74
N SER A 19 -6.56 7.77 -7.83
CA SER A 19 -5.29 7.66 -7.09
C SER A 19 -5.50 7.71 -5.57
N THR A 20 -6.36 8.59 -5.07
CA THR A 20 -6.69 8.64 -3.64
C THR A 20 -7.37 7.36 -3.17
N ILE A 21 -8.32 6.82 -3.94
CA ILE A 21 -8.95 5.53 -3.64
C ILE A 21 -7.89 4.41 -3.60
N ALA A 22 -7.01 4.33 -4.59
CA ALA A 22 -5.97 3.31 -4.63
C ALA A 22 -5.04 3.38 -3.39
N ILE A 23 -4.60 4.59 -3.02
CA ILE A 23 -3.76 4.79 -1.83
C ILE A 23 -4.50 4.36 -0.56
N THR A 24 -5.79 4.66 -0.42
CA THR A 24 -6.56 4.24 0.75
C THR A 24 -6.69 2.72 0.86
N VAL A 25 -6.90 2.02 -0.25
CA VAL A 25 -6.96 0.55 -0.27
C VAL A 25 -5.60 -0.06 0.10
N ILE A 26 -4.51 0.46 -0.49
CA ILE A 26 -3.16 0.00 -0.15
C ILE A 26 -2.87 0.26 1.34
N GLY A 27 -3.25 1.42 1.87
CA GLY A 27 -3.12 1.76 3.29
C GLY A 27 -3.89 0.82 4.21
N PHE A 28 -5.10 0.39 3.81
CA PHE A 28 -5.89 -0.58 4.55
C PHE A 28 -5.20 -1.94 4.67
N PHE A 29 -4.57 -2.41 3.59
CA PHE A 29 -3.83 -3.68 3.56
C PHE A 29 -2.33 -3.53 3.93
N ALA A 30 -1.87 -2.32 4.23
CA ALA A 30 -0.45 -2.04 4.42
C ALA A 30 0.19 -2.91 5.50
N ASN A 31 -0.53 -3.14 6.59
CA ASN A 31 -0.07 -3.97 7.71
C ASN A 31 0.15 -5.44 7.31
N GLN A 32 -0.76 -6.01 6.51
CA GLN A 32 -0.62 -7.39 6.00
C GLN A 32 0.58 -7.50 5.04
N ILE A 33 0.74 -6.51 4.15
CA ILE A 33 1.87 -6.46 3.22
C ILE A 33 3.18 -6.37 4.01
N ARG A 34 3.19 -5.60 5.10
CA ARG A 34 4.36 -5.41 5.96
C ARG A 34 4.84 -6.72 6.58
N ASP A 35 3.92 -7.55 7.04
CA ASP A 35 4.24 -8.88 7.59
C ASP A 35 4.80 -9.82 6.51
N THR A 36 4.15 -9.89 5.35
CA THR A 36 4.67 -10.71 4.23
C THR A 36 6.06 -10.25 3.78
N VAL A 37 6.29 -8.94 3.66
CA VAL A 37 7.61 -8.41 3.32
C VAL A 37 8.63 -8.72 4.43
N THR A 38 8.23 -8.69 5.69
CA THR A 38 9.09 -9.04 6.83
C THR A 38 9.46 -10.52 6.80
N GLU A 39 8.50 -11.41 6.55
CA GLU A 39 8.72 -12.85 6.40
C GLU A 39 9.71 -13.15 5.27
N VAL A 40 9.48 -12.56 4.08
CA VAL A 40 10.38 -12.70 2.93
C VAL A 40 11.77 -12.16 3.28
N SER A 41 11.84 -10.99 3.92
CA SER A 41 13.13 -10.38 4.31
C SER A 41 13.90 -11.22 5.35
N CYS A 42 13.21 -11.86 6.29
CA CYS A 42 13.82 -12.78 7.25
C CYS A 42 14.37 -14.03 6.58
N SER A 43 13.59 -14.65 5.69
CA SER A 43 14.03 -15.85 4.98
C SER A 43 15.30 -15.61 4.16
N LEU A 44 15.44 -14.41 3.58
CA LEU A 44 16.65 -14.00 2.84
C LEU A 44 17.87 -13.78 3.75
N THR A 45 17.65 -13.47 5.02
CA THR A 45 18.72 -13.14 5.99
C THR A 45 19.04 -14.30 6.94
N ASN A 46 18.54 -15.51 6.68
CA ASN A 46 18.62 -16.68 7.56
C ASN A 46 18.08 -16.41 8.98
N GLY A 47 17.10 -15.52 9.10
CA GLY A 47 16.37 -15.29 10.35
C GLY A 47 15.09 -16.11 10.43
N GLU A 48 14.54 -16.23 11.63
CA GLU A 48 13.23 -16.83 11.88
C GLU A 48 12.16 -15.73 11.95
N TYR A 49 11.10 -15.89 11.17
CA TYR A 49 9.97 -14.98 11.19
C TYR A 49 9.04 -15.35 12.34
N ILE A 50 8.78 -14.39 13.23
CA ILE A 50 7.87 -14.55 14.37
C ILE A 50 6.60 -13.72 14.09
N PRO A 51 5.43 -14.36 13.94
CA PRO A 51 4.18 -13.64 13.73
C PRO A 51 3.78 -12.86 14.99
N GLY A 52 3.37 -11.60 14.82
CA GLY A 52 2.80 -10.79 15.90
C GLY A 52 1.32 -11.09 16.16
N GLU A 53 0.77 -10.60 17.28
CA GLU A 53 -0.66 -10.76 17.61
C GLU A 53 -1.60 -10.05 16.62
N LYS A 54 -1.12 -9.03 15.92
CA LYS A 54 -1.88 -8.27 14.92
C LYS A 54 -1.11 -8.17 13.61
N PRO A 55 -1.83 -7.99 12.48
CA PRO A 55 -1.18 -7.70 11.21
C PRO A 55 -0.31 -6.44 11.32
N GLY A 56 0.92 -6.51 10.82
CA GLY A 56 1.93 -5.46 10.80
C GLY A 56 2.91 -5.50 11.97
N GLU A 57 2.76 -6.47 12.90
CA GLU A 57 3.61 -6.66 14.08
C GLU A 57 4.57 -7.85 13.95
N GLY A 58 4.65 -8.51 12.79
CA GLY A 58 5.62 -9.56 12.51
C GLY A 58 7.06 -9.08 12.72
N LYS A 59 7.90 -9.92 13.31
CA LYS A 59 9.30 -9.59 13.63
C LYS A 59 10.26 -10.63 13.08
N CYS A 60 11.49 -10.19 12.92
CA CYS A 60 12.62 -11.05 12.58
C CYS A 60 13.47 -11.27 13.81
N GLU A 61 13.66 -12.53 14.21
CA GLU A 61 14.67 -12.91 15.18
C GLU A 61 15.78 -13.70 14.48
N LYS A 62 17.00 -13.63 15.02
CA LYS A 62 18.22 -14.17 14.41
C LYS A 62 18.87 -15.21 15.31
#